data_AF-A0A937WBY0-F1
#
_entry.id   AF-A0A937WBY0-F1
#
_cell.length_a   1.000
_cell.length_b   1.000
_cell.length_c   1.000
_cell.angle_alpha   90.00
_cell.angle_beta   90.00
_cell.angle_gamma   90.00
#
_symmetry.space_group_name_H-M   'P 1'
#
loop_
_entity.id
_entity.type
_entity.pdbx_description
1 polymer ?
#
loop_
_entity_poly.entity_id
_entity_poly.type
_entity_poly.pdbx_seq_one_letter_code
_entity_poly.pdbx_strand_id
1 'polypeptide(L)' 'MAKIKVKCNGPEHHINEIDLDKVLRRYTVLRGSQDNYDALNQADIPERIVLNCRECTFKVNITRAMIKENLVLQS' A
#
# COMPACT_ATOMS: atom_id res chain seq x y z
N MET A 1 -10.23 7.44 -4.62
CA MET A 1 -8.98 6.69 -4.84
C MET A 1 -8.07 6.95 -3.66
N ALA A 2 -7.79 5.92 -2.87
CA ALA A 2 -7.10 6.06 -1.59
C ALA A 2 -5.59 6.23 -1.82
N LYS A 3 -5.08 7.42 -1.51
CA LYS A 3 -3.64 7.72 -1.54
C LYS A 3 -3.11 7.89 -0.13
N ILE A 4 -1.95 7.29 0.13
CA ILE A 4 -1.25 7.43 1.41
C ILE A 4 0.10 8.11 1.20
N LYS A 5 0.50 8.97 2.14
CA LYS A 5 1.83 9.55 2.20
C LYS A 5 2.65 8.81 3.25
N VAL A 6 3.71 8.13 2.82
CA VAL A 6 4.57 7.32 3.71
C VAL A 6 6.02 7.75 3.56
N LYS A 7 6.72 7.89 4.68
CA LYS A 7 8.15 8.21 4.68
C LYS A 7 8.97 6.97 4.32
N CYS A 8 10.03 7.14 3.53
CA CYS A 8 11.00 6.05 3.35
C CYS A 8 11.83 5.83 4.62
N ASN A 9 12.46 4.65 4.71
CA ASN A 9 13.36 4.29 5.81
C ASN A 9 14.80 4.81 5.60
N GLY A 10 15.03 5.67 4.61
CA GLY A 10 16.31 6.35 4.43
C GLY A 10 16.47 7.51 5.42
N PRO A 11 17.70 8.01 5.61
CA PRO A 11 18.02 9.05 6.61
C PRO A 11 17.25 10.36 6.38
N GLU A 12 17.01 10.72 5.12
CA GLU A 12 16.28 11.93 4.73
C GLU A 12 14.74 11.79 4.86
N HIS A 13 14.24 10.57 5.11
CA HIS A 13 12.81 10.30 5.31
C HIS A 13 11.87 10.91 4.25
N HIS A 14 12.23 10.81 2.97
CA HIS A 14 11.44 11.33 1.85
C HIS A 14 9.97 10.88 1.88
N ILE A 15 9.06 11.81 1.59
CA ILE A 15 7.62 11.55 1.55
C ILE A 15 7.26 10.92 0.21
N ASN A 16 6.74 9.70 0.23
CA ASN A 16 6.28 8.98 -0.94
C ASN A 16 4.75 8.97 -0.99
N GLU A 17 4.17 9.57 -2.03
CA GLU A 17 2.74 9.47 -2.30
C GLU A 17 2.44 8.19 -3.06
N ILE A 18 1.75 7.26 -2.40
CA ILE A 18 1.47 5.92 -2.90
C ILE A 18 -0.03 5.77 -3.13
N ASP A 19 -0.38 5.30 -4.33
CA ASP A 19 -1.74 4.93 -4.71
C ASP A 19 -2.02 3.50 -4.21
N LEU A 20 -2.84 3.39 -3.17
CA LEU A 20 -3.15 2.11 -2.55
C LEU A 20 -3.97 1.22 -3.47
N ASP A 21 -4.90 1.78 -4.24
CA ASP A 21 -5.73 1.03 -5.20
C ASP A 21 -4.85 0.32 -6.23
N LYS A 22 -3.89 1.04 -6.82
CA LYS A 22 -2.96 0.47 -7.81
C LYS A 22 -2.06 -0.60 -7.21
N VAL A 23 -1.58 -0.38 -5.99
CA VAL A 23 -0.64 -1.28 -5.31
C VAL A 23 -1.33 -2.58 -4.88
N LEU A 24 -2.51 -2.47 -4.27
CA LEU A 24 -3.29 -3.62 -3.82
C LEU A 24 -3.81 -4.44 -5.01
N ARG A 25 -4.28 -3.79 -6.08
CA ARG A 25 -4.70 -4.49 -7.31
C ARG A 25 -3.56 -5.28 -7.94
N ARG A 26 -2.33 -4.76 -7.93
CA ARG A 26 -1.15 -5.51 -8.42
C ARG A 26 -0.88 -6.73 -7.53
N TYR A 27 -1.11 -6.61 -6.22
CA TYR A 27 -0.89 -7.69 -5.27
C TYR A 27 -1.95 -8.80 -5.39
N THR A 28 -3.22 -8.46 -5.59
CA THR A 28 -4.31 -9.44 -5.79
C THR A 28 -4.17 -10.21 -7.10
N VAL A 29 -3.80 -9.52 -8.19
CA VAL A 29 -3.51 -10.16 -9.49
C VAL A 29 -2.39 -11.18 -9.36
N LEU A 30 -1.33 -10.89 -8.59
CA LEU A 30 -0.23 -11.83 -8.35
C LEU A 30 -0.65 -13.07 -7.52
N ARG A 31 -1.72 -12.97 -6.72
CA ARG A 31 -2.24 -14.10 -5.91
C ARG A 31 -3.33 -14.91 -6.60
N GLY A 32 -3.73 -14.58 -7.83
CA GLY A 32 -4.73 -15.33 -8.60
C GLY A 32 -6.19 -15.04 -8.21
N SER A 33 -6.44 -14.10 -7.30
CA SER A 33 -7.78 -13.59 -7.01
C SER A 33 -8.11 -12.47 -7.99
N GLN A 34 -8.60 -12.85 -9.16
CA GLN A 34 -8.90 -11.93 -10.26
C GLN A 34 -10.17 -11.09 -9.99
N ASP A 35 -11.05 -11.57 -9.10
CA ASP A 35 -12.39 -11.04 -8.92
C ASP A 35 -12.54 -10.39 -7.54
N ASN A 36 -12.87 -9.10 -7.55
CA ASN A 36 -13.27 -8.25 -6.42
C ASN A 36 -12.15 -7.64 -5.56
N TYR A 37 -11.50 -6.62 -6.11
CA TYR A 37 -10.86 -5.58 -5.30
C TYR A 37 -11.86 -4.95 -4.30
N ASP A 38 -13.12 -4.76 -4.72
CA ASP A 38 -14.21 -4.22 -3.89
C ASP A 38 -14.66 -5.17 -2.76
N ALA A 39 -14.31 -6.46 -2.82
CA ALA A 39 -14.58 -7.45 -1.79
C ALA A 39 -13.30 -7.98 -1.14
N LEU A 40 -12.22 -7.17 -1.12
CA LEU A 40 -11.04 -7.44 -0.29
C LEU A 40 -11.49 -7.60 1.16
N ASN A 41 -11.73 -8.84 1.57
CA ASN A 41 -11.90 -9.16 2.97
C ASN A 41 -10.63 -8.72 3.69
N GLN A 42 -10.76 -8.34 4.97
CA GLN A 42 -9.60 -7.92 5.77
C GLN A 42 -8.45 -8.94 5.79
N ALA A 43 -8.74 -10.20 5.44
CA ALA A 43 -7.79 -11.30 5.28
C ALA A 43 -6.88 -11.19 4.04
N ASP A 44 -7.36 -10.54 2.97
CA ASP A 44 -6.64 -10.43 1.69
C ASP A 44 -5.66 -9.24 1.65
N ILE A 45 -5.75 -8.33 2.62
CA ILE A 45 -4.81 -7.22 2.74
C ILE A 45 -3.45 -7.78 3.21
N PRO A 46 -2.35 -7.58 2.46
CA PRO A 46 -1.03 -8.05 2.88
C PRO A 46 -0.62 -7.41 4.21
N GLU A 47 0.15 -8.15 5.01
CA GLU A 47 0.65 -7.66 6.31
C GLU A 47 1.55 -6.43 6.14
N ARG A 48 2.39 -6.45 5.10
CA ARG A 48 3.24 -5.34 4.70
C ARG A 48 3.42 -5.32 3.19
N ILE A 49 3.55 -4.12 2.64
CA ILE A 49 3.95 -3.86 1.27
C ILE A 49 5.24 -3.06 1.30
N VAL A 50 6.26 -3.55 0.60
CA VAL A 50 7.57 -2.91 0.52
C VAL A 50 7.74 -2.36 -0.88
N LEU A 51 7.88 -1.04 -0.99
CA LEU A 51 8.14 -0.34 -2.25
C LEU A 51 9.52 0.31 -2.23
N ASN A 52 10.04 0.67 -3.40
CA ASN A 52 11.21 1.54 -3.49
C ASN A 52 10.80 2.98 -3.25
N CYS A 53 11.65 3.75 -2.57
CA CYS A 53 11.52 5.20 -2.52
C CYS A 53 11.68 5.77 -3.94
N ARG A 54 10.95 6.85 -4.24
CA ARG A 54 11.09 7.57 -5.51
C ARG A 54 12.33 8.45 -5.59
N GLU A 55 12.86 8.85 -4.44
CA GLU A 55 13.96 9.81 -4.32
C GLU A 55 15.31 9.15 -3.96
N CYS A 56 15.30 7.89 -3.50
CA CYS A 56 16.52 7.21 -3.05
C CYS A 56 16.44 5.69 -3.18
N THR A 57 17.53 5.00 -2.88
CA THR A 57 17.64 3.53 -2.97
C THR A 57 16.99 2.78 -1.79
N PHE A 58 16.52 3.50 -0.78
CA PHE A 58 15.88 2.93 0.41
C PHE A 58 14.43 2.50 0.13
N LYS A 59 13.86 1.73 1.07
CA LYS A 59 12.51 1.18 0.97
C LYS A 59 11.48 2.05 1.68
N VAL A 60 10.23 1.93 1.23
CA VAL A 60 9.03 2.46 1.86
C VAL A 60 8.21 1.27 2.32
N ASN A 61 7.99 1.17 3.63
CA ASN A 61 7.21 0.09 4.23
C ASN A 61 5.80 0.60 4.52
N ILE A 62 4.80 -0.08 3.96
CA ILE A 62 3.39 0.22 4.19
C ILE A 62 2.81 -0.98 4.92
N THR A 63 2.37 -0.81 6.16
CA THR A 63 1.78 -1.91 6.94
C THR A 63 0.29 -2.04 6.69
N ARG A 64 -0.27 -3.21 7.00
CA ARG A 64 -1.72 -3.45 6.96
C ARG A 64 -2.50 -2.43 7.78
N ALA A 65 -1.99 -2.02 8.94
CA ALA A 65 -2.64 -1.01 9.79
C ALA A 65 -2.80 0.31 9.04
N MET A 66 -1.71 0.79 8.42
CA MET A 66 -1.72 2.02 7.61
C MET A 66 -2.70 1.95 6.43
N ILE A 67 -2.76 0.79 5.76
CA ILE A 67 -3.70 0.55 4.66
C ILE A 67 -5.14 0.61 5.18
N LYS A 68 -5.45 -0.12 6.27
CA LYS A 68 -6.79 -0.15 6.86
C LYS A 68 -7.26 1.22 7.34
N GLU A 69 -6.39 1.98 8.00
CA GLU A 69 -6.71 3.35 8.44
C GLU A 69 -7.13 4.23 7.26
N ASN A 70 -6.43 4.13 6.12
CA ASN A 70 -6.71 4.96 4.95
C ASN A 70 -7.88 4.45 4.10
N LEU A 71 -8.22 3.15 4.17
CA LEU A 71 -9.40 2.58 3.51
C LEU A 71 -10.68 2.85 4.29
N VAL A 72 -10.65 2.75 5.63
CA VAL A 72 -11.84 2.96 6.50
C VAL A 72 -12.24 4.45 6.55
N LEU A 73 -11.29 5.38 6.42
CA LEU A 73 -11.55 6.82 6.40
C LEU A 73 -12.19 7.34 5.10
N GLN A 74 -12.39 6.48 4.09
CA GLN A 74 -13.02 6.84 2.81
C GLN A 74 -14.46 6.29 2.67
N SER A 75 -14.98 5.64 3.73
CA SER A 75 -16.34 5.07 3.80
C SER A 75 -17.38 6.06 4.31
#